data_AF-A0A453NVN5-F1
#
_entry.id   AF-A0A453NVN5-F1
#
_cell.length_a   1.000
_cell.length_b   1.000
_cell.length_c   1.000
_cell.angle_alpha   90.00
_cell.angle_beta   90.00
_cell.angle_gamma   90.00
#
_symmetry.space_group_name_H-M   'P 1'
#
loop_
_entity.id
_entity.type
_entity.pdbx_description
1 polymer ?
#
loop_
_entity_poly.entity_id
_entity_poly.type
_entity_poly.pdbx_seq_one_letter_code
_entity_poly.pdbx_strand_id
1 'polypeptide(L)'
;RQDVKNSLQPLFKHVESGSEIREKIICFLRDKVFPVKAELLKPQAEMERYITDLIKKSVQDVTGLEFKLFMDFLRSLSIFGDTAPRESFQELIEIIQAQADLDAQFDVSDIDHIERWTSCIYMALPIFTRGASSSKFLNYFAKQIVPVFDKIPEEKKLDLLKTVAASSPYAVAQDSRQLLPSVVQLLKKYMPGKKVDDINHNYVECLLYTFHHLAHKTPNTTNSLCGYKIVTGQPSDRLGEDFSEHYKDFIERLTGTEDTVRAASKRLTQGMADFNKAISSAKTEEEKTKIKADQQKSTMTMRSYNNILAMSQPLHGKSPLFIGDKKITLSWMEQPKKPAASTAGREEDPTC
;
A
#
# COMPACT_ATOMS: atom_id res chain seq x y z
N ARG A 1 -10.86 17.65 -34.02
CA ARG A 1 -9.91 17.07 -35.01
C ARG A 1 -9.22 18.15 -35.82
N GLN A 2 -9.95 19.12 -36.38
CA GLN A 2 -9.35 20.25 -37.12
C GLN A 2 -8.54 21.19 -36.21
N ASP A 3 -9.08 21.54 -35.04
CA ASP A 3 -8.39 22.38 -34.05
C ASP A 3 -8.58 21.81 -32.63
N VAL A 4 -7.67 20.92 -32.23
CA VAL A 4 -7.80 20.19 -30.96
C VAL A 4 -7.58 21.11 -29.76
N LYS A 5 -6.60 22.02 -29.83
CA LYS A 5 -6.25 22.92 -28.73
C LYS A 5 -7.41 23.83 -28.36
N ASN A 6 -7.99 24.52 -29.35
CA ASN A 6 -9.11 25.41 -29.13
C ASN A 6 -10.43 24.67 -28.83
N SER A 7 -10.54 23.38 -29.17
CA SER A 7 -11.69 22.55 -28.79
C SER A 7 -11.61 22.05 -27.34
N LEU A 8 -10.41 21.74 -26.84
CA LEU A 8 -10.22 21.22 -25.47
C LEU A 8 -10.43 22.30 -24.41
N GLN A 9 -9.96 23.51 -24.66
CA GLN A 9 -10.05 24.61 -23.71
C GLN A 9 -11.47 24.87 -23.16
N PRO A 10 -12.52 25.06 -24.00
CA PRO A 10 -13.86 25.30 -23.49
C PRO A 10 -14.42 24.09 -22.74
N LEU A 11 -14.11 22.85 -23.16
CA LEU A 11 -14.55 21.64 -22.46
C LEU A 11 -14.00 21.62 -21.04
N PHE A 12 -12.70 21.84 -20.86
CA PHE A 12 -12.09 21.87 -19.53
C PHE A 12 -12.54 23.08 -18.70
N LYS A 13 -12.85 24.23 -19.32
CA LYS A 13 -13.45 25.37 -18.61
C LYS A 13 -14.81 25.02 -18.00
N HIS A 14 -15.62 24.22 -18.69
CA HIS A 14 -16.89 23.73 -18.15
C HIS A 14 -16.72 22.73 -17.01
N VAL A 15 -15.63 21.94 -17.05
CA VAL A 15 -15.25 21.06 -15.93
C VAL A 15 -14.83 21.92 -14.74
N GLU A 16 -13.84 22.80 -14.92
CA GLU A 16 -13.30 23.70 -13.88
C GLU A 16 -14.39 24.54 -13.19
N SER A 17 -15.35 25.07 -13.95
CA SER A 17 -16.43 25.91 -13.40
C SER A 17 -17.58 25.14 -12.73
N GLY A 18 -17.57 23.80 -12.73
CA GLY A 18 -18.66 23.03 -12.13
C GLY A 18 -20.01 23.20 -12.85
N SER A 19 -20.00 23.47 -14.16
CA SER A 19 -21.22 23.75 -14.92
C SER A 19 -22.22 22.59 -14.91
N GLU A 20 -23.51 22.86 -15.16
CA GLU A 20 -24.59 21.85 -15.18
C GLU A 20 -24.35 20.68 -16.15
N ILE A 21 -23.51 20.87 -17.15
CA ILE A 21 -23.14 19.86 -18.15
C ILE A 21 -21.80 19.18 -17.86
N ARG A 22 -21.17 19.46 -16.71
CA ARG A 22 -19.85 18.93 -16.32
C ARG A 22 -19.78 17.42 -16.44
N GLU A 23 -20.74 16.70 -15.88
CA GLU A 23 -20.77 15.24 -15.91
C GLU A 23 -20.79 14.70 -17.35
N LYS A 24 -21.62 15.31 -18.21
CA LYS A 24 -21.70 14.94 -19.64
C LYS A 24 -20.39 15.20 -20.36
N ILE A 25 -19.70 16.29 -20.03
CA ILE A 25 -18.39 16.62 -20.60
C ILE A 25 -17.33 15.63 -20.13
N ILE A 26 -17.31 15.25 -18.85
CA ILE A 26 -16.36 14.25 -18.33
C ILE A 26 -16.60 12.89 -18.99
N CYS A 27 -17.87 12.48 -19.17
CA CYS A 27 -18.20 11.26 -19.92
C CYS A 27 -17.73 11.36 -21.38
N PHE A 28 -17.94 12.50 -22.03
CA PHE A 28 -17.46 12.71 -23.39
C PHE A 28 -15.92 12.66 -23.47
N LEU A 29 -15.21 13.28 -22.55
CA LEU A 29 -13.75 13.22 -22.46
C LEU A 29 -13.28 11.76 -22.32
N ARG A 30 -13.87 11.03 -21.37
CA ARG A 30 -13.59 9.60 -21.11
C ARG A 30 -13.81 8.71 -22.32
N ASP A 31 -14.96 8.86 -22.99
CA ASP A 31 -15.42 7.88 -23.97
C ASP A 31 -15.00 8.24 -25.39
N LYS A 32 -14.77 9.52 -25.69
CA LYS A 32 -14.57 10.02 -27.06
C LYS A 32 -13.26 10.76 -27.28
N VAL A 33 -12.62 11.30 -26.23
CA VAL A 33 -11.37 12.06 -26.38
C VAL A 33 -10.16 11.25 -25.93
N PHE A 34 -10.19 10.72 -24.70
CA PHE A 34 -9.08 10.00 -24.11
C PHE A 34 -8.66 8.74 -24.86
N PRO A 35 -9.57 7.92 -25.45
CA PRO A 35 -9.20 6.72 -26.17
C PRO A 35 -8.42 7.01 -27.46
N VAL A 36 -8.69 8.15 -28.11
CA VAL A 36 -8.07 8.57 -29.37
C VAL A 36 -6.95 9.61 -29.18
N LYS A 37 -6.40 9.72 -27.96
CA LYS A 37 -5.36 10.70 -27.62
C LYS A 37 -4.15 10.67 -28.57
N ALA A 38 -3.75 9.49 -29.06
CA ALA A 38 -2.59 9.33 -29.94
C ALA A 38 -2.82 9.95 -31.33
N GLU A 39 -4.08 10.03 -31.77
CA GLU A 39 -4.47 10.70 -33.02
C GLU A 39 -4.69 12.20 -32.80
N LEU A 40 -5.27 12.59 -31.66
CA LEU A 40 -5.68 13.98 -31.40
C LEU A 40 -4.56 14.87 -30.88
N LEU A 41 -3.70 14.36 -29.99
CA LEU A 41 -2.67 15.17 -29.33
C LEU A 41 -1.44 15.25 -30.24
N LYS A 42 -1.45 16.18 -31.19
CA LYS A 42 -0.35 16.46 -32.12
C LYS A 42 -0.08 17.97 -32.20
N PRO A 43 1.19 18.43 -32.13
CA PRO A 43 2.40 17.66 -31.80
C PRO A 43 2.34 17.06 -30.38
N GLN A 44 2.84 15.83 -30.21
CA GLN A 44 2.53 15.01 -29.05
C GLN A 44 2.95 15.63 -27.71
N ALA A 45 4.23 15.95 -27.53
CA ALA A 45 4.72 16.48 -26.26
C ALA A 45 4.06 17.81 -25.86
N GLU A 46 3.87 18.72 -26.83
CA GLU A 46 3.21 20.02 -26.57
C GLU A 46 1.75 19.83 -26.16
N MET A 47 1.00 19.00 -26.89
CA MET A 47 -0.41 18.78 -26.62
C MET A 47 -0.66 17.96 -25.35
N GLU A 48 0.22 17.01 -25.03
CA GLU A 48 0.20 16.28 -23.76
C GLU A 48 0.51 17.21 -22.57
N ARG A 49 1.46 18.15 -22.71
CA ARG A 49 1.70 19.19 -21.69
C ARG A 49 0.48 20.09 -21.53
N TYR A 50 -0.10 20.55 -22.65
CA TYR A 50 -1.27 21.43 -22.64
C TYR A 50 -2.48 20.78 -21.94
N ILE A 51 -2.82 19.53 -22.26
CA ILE A 51 -3.94 18.84 -21.59
C ILE A 51 -3.63 18.54 -20.12
N THR A 52 -2.36 18.31 -19.77
CA THR A 52 -1.94 18.16 -18.37
C THR A 52 -2.24 19.43 -17.59
N ASP A 53 -1.91 20.61 -18.13
CA ASP A 53 -2.19 21.88 -17.47
C ASP A 53 -3.70 22.15 -17.33
N LEU A 54 -4.51 21.75 -18.31
CA LEU A 54 -5.97 21.83 -18.21
C LEU A 54 -6.53 20.91 -17.11
N ILE A 55 -6.02 19.68 -17.02
CA ILE A 55 -6.41 18.73 -15.99
C ILE A 55 -6.02 19.25 -14.61
N LYS A 56 -4.79 19.77 -14.43
CA LYS A 56 -4.32 20.32 -13.14
C LYS A 56 -5.23 21.43 -12.59
N LYS A 57 -5.80 22.27 -13.48
CA LYS A 57 -6.79 23.29 -13.10
C LYS A 57 -8.14 22.68 -12.73
N SER A 58 -8.52 21.61 -13.43
CA SER A 58 -9.83 20.98 -13.29
C SER A 58 -9.95 20.05 -12.08
N VAL A 59 -8.83 19.56 -11.54
CA VAL A 59 -8.81 18.62 -10.39
C VAL A 59 -8.91 19.29 -9.02
N GLN A 60 -9.08 20.61 -8.93
CA GLN A 60 -9.20 21.30 -7.64
C GLN A 60 -10.51 20.96 -6.91
N ASP A 61 -11.59 20.75 -7.66
CA ASP A 61 -12.90 20.38 -7.13
C ASP A 61 -13.46 19.22 -7.96
N VAL A 62 -13.10 18.00 -7.56
CA VAL A 62 -13.47 16.74 -8.23
C VAL A 62 -13.87 15.69 -7.21
N THR A 63 -14.80 14.83 -7.61
CA THR A 63 -15.09 13.59 -6.89
C THR A 63 -13.89 12.62 -7.00
N GLY A 64 -13.81 11.64 -6.10
CA GLY A 64 -12.75 10.62 -6.16
C GLY A 64 -12.72 9.83 -7.47
N LEU A 65 -13.89 9.59 -8.08
CA LEU A 65 -13.98 8.89 -9.38
C LEU A 65 -13.47 9.74 -10.54
N GLU A 66 -13.82 11.03 -10.55
CA GLU A 66 -13.32 11.99 -11.54
C GLU A 66 -11.80 12.17 -11.41
N PHE A 67 -11.29 12.31 -10.17
CA PHE A 67 -9.86 12.41 -9.92
C PHE A 67 -9.11 11.18 -10.44
N LYS A 68 -9.60 9.98 -10.12
CA LYS A 68 -9.04 8.72 -10.63
C LYS A 68 -9.02 8.68 -12.15
N LEU A 69 -10.14 9.05 -12.79
CA LEU A 69 -10.25 9.10 -14.25
C LEU A 69 -9.21 10.03 -14.88
N PHE A 70 -9.01 11.22 -14.32
CA PHE A 70 -7.99 12.15 -14.81
C PHE A 70 -6.57 11.64 -14.59
N MET A 71 -6.29 11.07 -13.41
CA MET A 71 -4.97 10.54 -13.09
C MET A 71 -4.61 9.31 -13.92
N ASP A 72 -5.57 8.41 -14.17
CA ASP A 72 -5.40 7.27 -15.08
C ASP A 72 -5.12 7.75 -16.51
N PHE A 73 -5.80 8.81 -16.95
CA PHE A 73 -5.52 9.42 -18.26
C PHE A 73 -4.13 10.06 -18.32
N LEU A 74 -3.74 10.87 -17.33
CA LEU A 74 -2.41 11.49 -17.26
C LEU A 74 -1.31 10.43 -17.32
N ARG A 75 -1.43 9.35 -16.54
CA ARG A 75 -0.47 8.22 -16.59
C ARG A 75 -0.40 7.51 -17.93
N SER A 76 -1.40 7.67 -18.79
CA SER A 76 -1.40 7.10 -20.14
C SER A 76 -0.67 7.95 -21.18
N LEU A 77 -0.29 9.19 -20.85
CA LEU A 77 0.43 10.10 -21.74
C LEU A 77 1.91 9.71 -21.83
N SER A 78 2.52 9.93 -23.01
CA SER A 78 3.93 9.60 -23.22
C SER A 78 4.89 10.38 -22.32
N ILE A 79 4.57 11.63 -21.99
CA ILE A 79 5.35 12.45 -21.05
C ILE A 79 5.38 11.87 -19.62
N PHE A 80 4.49 10.93 -19.30
CA PHE A 80 4.44 10.19 -18.03
C PHE A 80 4.62 8.68 -18.22
N GLY A 81 5.02 8.24 -19.42
CA GLY A 81 5.18 6.83 -19.77
C GLY A 81 6.41 6.17 -19.16
N ASP A 82 6.68 4.92 -19.54
CA ASP A 82 7.72 4.08 -18.93
C ASP A 82 9.15 4.62 -19.09
N THR A 83 9.39 5.46 -20.10
CA THR A 83 10.69 6.12 -20.37
C THR A 83 10.76 7.56 -19.84
N ALA A 84 9.69 8.05 -19.21
CA ALA A 84 9.64 9.42 -18.70
C ALA A 84 10.66 9.66 -17.58
N PRO A 85 11.23 10.88 -17.49
CA PRO A 85 12.20 11.22 -16.47
C PRO A 85 11.51 11.34 -15.09
N ARG A 86 12.30 11.24 -14.02
CA ARG A 86 11.81 11.19 -12.63
C ARG A 86 10.99 12.42 -12.26
N GLU A 87 11.34 13.58 -12.81
CA GLU A 87 10.68 14.86 -12.61
C GLU A 87 9.21 14.82 -13.05
N SER A 88 8.89 14.05 -14.09
CA SER A 88 7.50 13.89 -14.54
C SER A 88 6.66 13.13 -13.51
N PHE A 89 7.25 12.13 -12.85
CA PHE A 89 6.59 11.43 -11.74
C PHE A 89 6.53 12.29 -10.47
N GLN A 90 7.48 13.20 -10.29
CA GLN A 90 7.44 14.20 -9.23
C GLN A 90 6.26 15.18 -9.44
N GLU A 91 5.99 15.59 -10.67
CA GLU A 91 4.80 16.39 -10.99
C GLU A 91 3.49 15.62 -10.70
N LEU A 92 3.38 14.35 -11.10
CA LEU A 92 2.19 13.56 -10.82
C LEU A 92 1.94 13.37 -9.31
N ILE A 93 2.99 13.15 -8.52
CA ILE A 93 2.80 13.00 -7.08
C ILE A 93 2.37 14.32 -6.43
N GLU A 94 2.79 15.47 -6.94
CA GLU A 94 2.37 16.78 -6.42
C GLU A 94 0.87 17.01 -6.63
N ILE A 95 0.31 16.58 -7.76
CA ILE A 95 -1.13 16.62 -8.01
C ILE A 95 -1.89 15.76 -6.98
N ILE A 96 -1.42 14.54 -6.73
CA ILE A 96 -2.03 13.64 -5.74
C ILE A 96 -1.88 14.17 -4.32
N GLN A 97 -0.72 14.75 -3.98
CA GLN A 97 -0.48 15.34 -2.66
C GLN A 97 -1.38 16.55 -2.42
N ALA A 98 -1.60 17.39 -3.43
CA ALA A 98 -2.55 18.50 -3.36
C ALA A 98 -3.98 18.00 -3.14
N GLN A 99 -4.40 16.95 -3.87
CA GLN A 99 -5.71 16.35 -3.69
C GLN A 99 -5.89 15.74 -2.29
N ALA A 100 -4.83 15.14 -1.74
CA ALA A 100 -4.87 14.52 -0.42
C ALA A 100 -4.87 15.53 0.74
N ASP A 101 -4.64 16.82 0.47
CA ASP A 101 -4.58 17.90 1.47
C ASP A 101 -3.71 17.56 2.70
N LEU A 102 -2.47 17.14 2.44
CA LEU A 102 -1.55 16.64 3.48
C LEU A 102 -1.03 17.73 4.45
N ASP A 103 -1.50 18.96 4.30
CA ASP A 103 -1.21 20.07 5.21
C ASP A 103 -2.39 20.33 6.19
N ALA A 104 -3.57 19.76 5.93
CA ALA A 104 -4.73 19.87 6.80
C ALA A 104 -4.61 19.04 8.08
N GLN A 105 -5.22 19.53 9.17
CA GLN A 105 -5.37 18.74 10.38
C GLN A 105 -6.25 17.52 10.12
N PHE A 106 -5.84 16.36 10.63
CA PHE A 106 -6.63 15.14 10.49
C PHE A 106 -7.83 15.16 11.44
N ASP A 107 -9.03 14.95 10.91
CA ASP A 107 -10.28 14.82 11.67
C ASP A 107 -10.80 13.39 11.57
N VAL A 108 -10.91 12.71 12.73
CA VAL A 108 -11.41 11.35 12.83
C VAL A 108 -12.91 11.23 12.53
N SER A 109 -13.63 12.34 12.59
CA SER A 109 -15.06 12.42 12.30
C SER A 109 -15.33 12.57 10.80
N ASP A 110 -14.34 13.04 10.05
CA ASP A 110 -14.41 13.21 8.60
C ASP A 110 -13.96 11.92 7.90
N ILE A 111 -14.94 11.04 7.67
CA ILE A 111 -14.72 9.77 6.96
C ILE A 111 -14.25 10.02 5.52
N ASP A 112 -14.72 11.10 4.89
CA ASP A 112 -14.35 11.43 3.51
C ASP A 112 -12.86 11.81 3.44
N HIS A 113 -12.32 12.50 4.45
CA HIS A 113 -10.88 12.76 4.55
C HIS A 113 -10.08 11.46 4.67
N ILE A 114 -10.52 10.49 5.48
CA ILE A 114 -9.85 9.19 5.63
C ILE A 114 -9.87 8.41 4.30
N GLU A 115 -11.00 8.38 3.62
CA GLU A 115 -11.16 7.71 2.32
C GLU A 115 -10.36 8.40 1.22
N ARG A 116 -10.33 9.73 1.22
CA ARG A 116 -9.53 10.54 0.28
C ARG A 116 -8.05 10.27 0.46
N TRP A 117 -7.54 10.30 1.68
CA TRP A 117 -6.15 9.98 1.99
C TRP A 117 -5.79 8.57 1.51
N THR A 118 -6.64 7.59 1.83
CA THR A 118 -6.47 6.18 1.45
C THR A 118 -6.43 6.00 -0.07
N SER A 119 -7.37 6.65 -0.78
CA SER A 119 -7.44 6.59 -2.25
C SER A 119 -6.23 7.24 -2.90
N CYS A 120 -5.80 8.40 -2.39
CA CYS A 120 -4.65 9.14 -2.92
C CYS A 120 -3.34 8.37 -2.76
N ILE A 121 -3.09 7.78 -1.59
CA ILE A 121 -1.85 7.02 -1.38
C ILE A 121 -1.83 5.74 -2.23
N TYR A 122 -2.96 5.04 -2.43
CA TYR A 122 -3.03 3.91 -3.37
C TYR A 122 -2.72 4.34 -4.81
N MET A 123 -3.21 5.50 -5.23
CA MET A 123 -2.90 6.07 -6.54
C MET A 123 -1.43 6.49 -6.69
N ALA A 124 -0.79 6.86 -5.58
CA ALA A 124 0.62 7.24 -5.54
C ALA A 124 1.59 6.04 -5.59
N LEU A 125 1.18 4.83 -5.17
CA LEU A 125 2.07 3.65 -5.11
C LEU A 125 2.83 3.35 -6.42
N PRO A 126 2.20 3.35 -7.61
CA PRO A 126 2.91 3.14 -8.87
C PRO A 126 3.93 4.24 -9.16
N ILE A 127 3.68 5.46 -8.68
CA ILE A 127 4.53 6.63 -8.88
C ILE A 127 5.74 6.58 -7.93
N PHE A 128 5.57 6.07 -6.70
CA PHE A 128 6.69 5.80 -5.80
C PHE A 128 7.67 4.77 -6.39
N THR A 129 7.15 3.75 -7.07
CA THR A 129 7.97 2.75 -7.78
C THR A 129 8.84 3.38 -8.87
N ARG A 130 8.42 4.53 -9.41
CA ARG A 130 9.13 5.32 -10.41
C ARG A 130 10.06 6.38 -9.79
N GLY A 131 10.23 6.36 -8.47
CA GLY A 131 11.17 7.22 -7.74
C GLY A 131 10.59 8.51 -7.18
N ALA A 132 9.28 8.76 -7.29
CA ALA A 132 8.65 9.88 -6.59
C ALA A 132 8.68 9.68 -5.07
N SER A 133 8.67 10.78 -4.32
CA SER A 133 8.79 10.73 -2.87
C SER A 133 7.48 10.32 -2.17
N SER A 134 7.59 9.37 -1.23
CA SER A 134 6.52 8.98 -0.30
C SER A 134 6.49 9.81 0.99
N SER A 135 7.45 10.73 1.19
CA SER A 135 7.72 11.40 2.47
C SER A 135 6.51 12.13 3.03
N LYS A 136 5.79 12.93 2.24
CA LYS A 136 4.64 13.71 2.75
C LYS A 136 3.54 12.80 3.31
N PHE A 137 3.21 11.72 2.60
CA PHE A 137 2.21 10.75 3.04
C PHE A 137 2.61 10.06 4.34
N LEU A 138 3.85 9.57 4.42
CA LEU A 138 4.35 8.87 5.60
C LEU A 138 4.47 9.79 6.82
N ASN A 139 4.92 11.02 6.61
CA ASN A 139 5.04 12.02 7.67
C ASN A 139 3.66 12.48 8.16
N TYR A 140 2.68 12.61 7.25
CA TYR A 140 1.29 12.87 7.62
C TYR A 140 0.73 11.75 8.49
N PHE A 141 0.91 10.49 8.08
CA PHE A 141 0.47 9.33 8.86
C PHE A 141 1.08 9.35 10.27
N ALA A 142 2.40 9.52 10.39
CA ALA A 142 3.08 9.55 11.68
C ALA A 142 2.61 10.70 12.59
N LYS A 143 2.42 11.90 12.03
CA LYS A 143 2.16 13.12 12.82
C LYS A 143 0.68 13.37 13.11
N GLN A 144 -0.20 13.03 12.18
CA GLN A 144 -1.61 13.40 12.23
C GLN A 144 -2.51 12.19 12.53
N ILE A 145 -2.20 11.03 11.94
CA ILE A 145 -3.08 9.84 12.03
C ILE A 145 -2.75 8.99 13.26
N VAL A 146 -1.48 8.66 13.50
CA VAL A 146 -1.07 7.78 14.61
C VAL A 146 -1.51 8.29 15.99
N PRO A 147 -1.40 9.60 16.32
CA PRO A 147 -1.79 10.09 17.65
C PRO A 147 -3.27 9.90 17.98
N VAL A 148 -4.13 9.80 16.96
CA VAL A 148 -5.58 9.61 17.11
C VAL A 148 -6.06 8.27 16.58
N PHE A 149 -5.13 7.34 16.29
CA PHE A 149 -5.41 6.06 15.63
C PHE A 149 -6.52 5.25 16.33
N ASP A 150 -6.59 5.35 17.66
CA ASP A 150 -7.56 4.62 18.47
C ASP A 150 -9.00 5.11 18.32
N LYS A 151 -9.18 6.35 17.87
CA LYS A 151 -10.49 6.98 17.65
C LYS A 151 -11.04 6.73 16.25
N ILE A 152 -10.21 6.23 15.34
CA ILE A 152 -10.62 5.93 13.96
C ILE A 152 -11.55 4.70 13.97
N PRO A 153 -12.56 4.62 13.09
CA PRO A 153 -13.35 3.40 12.92
C PRO A 153 -12.49 2.19 12.55
N GLU A 154 -12.82 1.01 13.09
CA GLU A 154 -11.99 -0.19 12.97
C GLU A 154 -11.82 -0.65 11.51
N GLU A 155 -12.87 -0.47 10.70
CA GLU A 155 -12.86 -0.76 9.27
C GLU A 155 -11.86 0.13 8.51
N LYS A 156 -11.66 1.38 8.94
CA LYS A 156 -10.75 2.33 8.28
C LYS A 156 -9.32 2.20 8.73
N LYS A 157 -9.08 1.87 10.00
CA LYS A 157 -7.72 1.59 10.53
C LYS A 157 -6.98 0.54 9.71
N LEU A 158 -7.66 -0.52 9.25
CA LEU A 158 -7.03 -1.54 8.43
C LEU A 158 -6.53 -0.96 7.10
N ASP A 159 -7.36 -0.19 6.42
CA ASP A 159 -7.01 0.40 5.12
C ASP A 159 -5.83 1.35 5.26
N LEU A 160 -5.81 2.16 6.34
CA LEU A 160 -4.68 3.03 6.68
C LEU A 160 -3.37 2.24 6.90
N LEU A 161 -3.43 1.11 7.60
CA LEU A 161 -2.24 0.29 7.82
C LEU A 161 -1.76 -0.41 6.55
N LYS A 162 -2.69 -0.87 5.70
CA LYS A 162 -2.36 -1.49 4.41
C LYS A 162 -1.63 -0.53 3.48
N THR A 163 -2.05 0.73 3.43
CA THR A 163 -1.41 1.73 2.56
C THR A 163 -0.01 2.09 3.04
N VAL A 164 0.20 2.23 4.35
CA VAL A 164 1.53 2.44 4.93
C VAL A 164 2.44 1.24 4.68
N ALA A 165 1.92 0.02 4.88
CA ALA A 165 2.66 -1.21 4.56
C ALA A 165 3.05 -1.29 3.09
N ALA A 166 2.15 -0.93 2.17
CA ALA A 166 2.43 -0.90 0.74
C ALA A 166 3.45 0.19 0.35
N SER A 167 3.51 1.29 1.12
CA SER A 167 4.38 2.44 0.86
C SER A 167 5.76 2.33 1.51
N SER A 168 5.89 1.57 2.59
CA SER A 168 7.12 1.45 3.40
C SER A 168 8.39 1.02 2.63
N PRO A 169 8.33 0.20 1.55
CA PRO A 169 9.52 -0.11 0.76
C PRO A 169 10.13 1.13 0.10
N TYR A 170 9.32 2.14 -0.21
CA TYR A 170 9.72 3.38 -0.88
C TYR A 170 10.06 4.54 0.07
N ALA A 171 10.00 4.31 1.39
CA ALA A 171 10.43 5.30 2.37
C ALA A 171 11.94 5.55 2.27
N VAL A 172 12.40 6.79 2.44
CA VAL A 172 13.84 7.08 2.59
C VAL A 172 14.28 6.95 4.06
N ALA A 173 15.58 6.81 4.31
CA ALA A 173 16.10 6.62 5.67
C ALA A 173 15.68 7.74 6.66
N GLN A 174 15.54 8.98 6.19
CA GLN A 174 15.06 10.07 7.04
C GLN A 174 13.62 9.82 7.53
N ASP A 175 12.69 9.52 6.62
CA ASP A 175 11.30 9.24 6.98
C ASP A 175 11.20 7.96 7.81
N SER A 176 12.00 6.94 7.50
CA SER A 176 12.08 5.71 8.31
C SER A 176 12.40 6.01 9.77
N ARG A 177 13.36 6.90 10.05
CA ARG A 177 13.69 7.30 11.43
C ARG A 177 12.51 7.96 12.13
N GLN A 178 11.71 8.75 11.41
CA GLN A 178 10.57 9.49 11.97
C GLN A 178 9.35 8.59 12.19
N LEU A 179 9.08 7.66 11.27
CA LEU A 179 7.90 6.80 11.29
C LEU A 179 8.09 5.57 12.19
N LEU A 180 9.31 5.03 12.30
CA LEU A 180 9.59 3.79 13.03
C LEU A 180 9.14 3.81 14.50
N PRO A 181 9.32 4.90 15.30
CA PRO A 181 8.79 4.96 16.66
C PRO A 181 7.27 4.76 16.73
N SER A 182 6.52 5.39 15.81
CA SER A 182 5.06 5.25 15.70
C SER A 182 4.65 3.82 15.36
N VAL A 183 5.38 3.18 14.45
CA VAL A 183 5.14 1.78 14.06
C VAL A 183 5.43 0.83 15.22
N VAL A 184 6.52 1.03 15.96
CA VAL A 184 6.86 0.21 17.15
C VAL A 184 5.83 0.39 18.25
N GLN A 185 5.34 1.61 18.49
CA GLN A 185 4.26 1.86 19.46
C GLN A 185 3.00 1.07 19.10
N LEU A 186 2.57 1.11 17.84
CA LEU A 186 1.41 0.33 17.38
C LEU A 186 1.68 -1.17 17.43
N LEU A 187 2.89 -1.63 17.07
CA LEU A 187 3.28 -3.04 17.20
C LEU A 187 3.15 -3.51 18.64
N LYS A 188 3.70 -2.77 19.60
CA LYS A 188 3.59 -3.12 21.02
C LYS A 188 2.13 -3.14 21.48
N LYS A 189 1.28 -2.28 20.93
CA LYS A 189 -0.16 -2.31 21.23
C LYS A 189 -0.85 -3.59 20.74
N TYR A 190 -0.58 -4.02 19.51
CA TYR A 190 -1.30 -5.13 18.86
C TYR A 190 -0.63 -6.49 19.01
N MET A 191 0.64 -6.56 19.44
CA MET A 191 1.33 -7.80 19.76
C MET A 191 1.18 -8.13 21.25
N PRO A 192 0.51 -9.24 21.61
CA PRO A 192 0.33 -9.62 23.02
C PRO A 192 1.62 -10.18 23.62
N GLY A 193 1.92 -9.82 24.87
CA GLY A 193 3.09 -10.35 25.62
C GLY A 193 2.98 -11.82 26.04
N LYS A 194 1.82 -12.45 25.82
CA LYS A 194 1.54 -13.87 26.10
C LYS A 194 0.56 -14.40 25.07
N LYS A 195 0.46 -15.71 24.95
CA LYS A 195 -0.55 -16.35 24.12
C LYS A 195 -1.97 -15.90 24.53
N VAL A 196 -2.78 -15.53 23.53
CA VAL A 196 -4.21 -15.19 23.68
C VAL A 196 -5.04 -15.99 22.69
N ASP A 197 -6.37 -15.85 22.74
CA ASP A 197 -7.26 -16.60 21.87
C ASP A 197 -7.27 -16.09 20.42
N ASP A 198 -7.23 -14.78 20.24
CA ASP A 198 -7.26 -14.11 18.94
C ASP A 198 -6.50 -12.78 18.97
N ILE A 199 -6.02 -12.36 17.80
CA ILE A 199 -5.36 -11.07 17.56
C ILE A 199 -5.83 -10.46 16.23
N ASN A 200 -5.73 -9.14 16.11
CA ASN A 200 -5.90 -8.49 14.82
C ASN A 200 -4.67 -8.75 13.92
N HIS A 201 -4.62 -9.94 13.33
CA HIS A 201 -3.50 -10.42 12.50
C HIS A 201 -3.24 -9.52 11.30
N ASN A 202 -4.28 -8.92 10.72
CA ASN A 202 -4.10 -8.01 9.60
C ASN A 202 -3.30 -6.76 10.02
N TYR A 203 -3.53 -6.25 11.23
CA TYR A 203 -2.77 -5.10 11.73
C TYR A 203 -1.32 -5.50 12.01
N VAL A 204 -1.13 -6.63 12.68
CA VAL A 204 0.21 -7.15 13.00
C VAL A 204 1.02 -7.42 11.73
N GLU A 205 0.43 -8.01 10.69
CA GLU A 205 1.08 -8.21 9.39
C GLU A 205 1.50 -6.89 8.75
N CYS A 206 0.60 -5.90 8.66
CA CYS A 206 0.91 -4.59 8.10
C CYS A 206 2.04 -3.89 8.86
N LEU A 207 1.98 -3.94 10.19
CA LEU A 207 2.91 -3.26 11.08
C LEU A 207 4.29 -3.95 11.09
N LEU A 208 4.35 -5.28 11.11
CA LEU A 208 5.62 -6.02 11.01
C LEU A 208 6.29 -5.80 9.65
N TYR A 209 5.50 -5.82 8.57
CA TYR A 209 6.01 -5.54 7.22
C TYR A 209 6.58 -4.12 7.15
N THR A 210 5.84 -3.14 7.66
CA THR A 210 6.30 -1.75 7.75
C THR A 210 7.58 -1.67 8.58
N PHE A 211 7.60 -2.26 9.77
CA PHE A 211 8.77 -2.28 10.66
C PHE A 211 10.02 -2.80 9.96
N HIS A 212 9.96 -3.94 9.27
CA HIS A 212 11.12 -4.49 8.57
C HIS A 212 11.67 -3.53 7.49
N HIS A 213 10.80 -2.95 6.66
CA HIS A 213 11.21 -2.04 5.59
C HIS A 213 11.81 -0.73 6.10
N LEU A 214 11.32 -0.23 7.24
CA LEU A 214 11.87 0.97 7.86
C LEU A 214 13.19 0.65 8.60
N ALA A 215 13.19 -0.39 9.43
CA ALA A 215 14.34 -0.82 10.21
C ALA A 215 15.53 -1.24 9.33
N HIS A 216 15.28 -1.85 8.16
CA HIS A 216 16.35 -2.14 7.20
C HIS A 216 17.11 -0.88 6.75
N LYS A 217 16.41 0.25 6.64
CA LYS A 217 17.01 1.53 6.22
C LYS A 217 17.68 2.26 7.37
N THR A 218 17.25 1.99 8.61
CA THR A 218 17.68 2.71 9.82
C THR A 218 17.84 1.75 11.01
N PRO A 219 18.72 0.74 10.91
CA PRO A 219 18.73 -0.38 11.84
C PRO A 219 19.09 0.03 13.26
N ASN A 220 20.01 0.98 13.44
CA ASN A 220 20.38 1.50 14.76
C ASN A 220 19.26 2.21 15.51
N THR A 221 18.24 2.73 14.81
CA THR A 221 17.07 3.34 15.47
C THR A 221 16.29 2.31 16.28
N THR A 222 16.39 1.02 15.92
CA THR A 222 15.75 -0.06 16.66
C THR A 222 16.40 -0.36 18.01
N ASN A 223 17.63 0.11 18.27
CA ASN A 223 18.31 -0.11 19.55
C ASN A 223 17.50 0.47 20.70
N SER A 224 17.13 1.75 20.64
CA SER A 224 16.34 2.39 21.69
C SER A 224 14.85 2.03 21.68
N LEU A 225 14.32 1.52 20.57
CA LEU A 225 12.90 1.19 20.44
C LEU A 225 12.57 -0.24 20.88
N CYS A 226 13.46 -1.18 20.51
CA CYS A 226 13.27 -2.62 20.68
C CYS A 226 14.40 -3.26 21.51
N GLY A 227 15.40 -2.51 21.96
CA GLY A 227 16.50 -3.03 22.76
C GLY A 227 17.55 -3.86 22.01
N TYR A 228 17.60 -3.76 20.69
CA TYR A 228 18.64 -4.41 19.90
C TYR A 228 20.02 -3.80 20.11
N LYS A 229 21.06 -4.56 19.76
CA LYS A 229 22.46 -4.13 19.86
C LYS A 229 23.08 -4.10 18.46
N ILE A 230 22.63 -3.15 17.64
CA ILE A 230 23.16 -2.96 16.29
C ILE A 230 24.19 -1.84 16.30
N VAL A 231 25.40 -2.15 15.85
CA VAL A 231 26.51 -1.22 15.74
C VAL A 231 26.66 -0.84 14.27
N THR A 232 26.47 0.44 13.96
CA THR A 232 26.66 1.00 12.62
C THR A 232 27.86 1.95 12.55
N GLY A 233 28.49 2.26 13.69
CA GLY A 233 29.58 3.22 13.80
C GLY A 233 29.08 4.68 13.86
N GLN A 234 27.79 4.89 14.12
CA GLN A 234 27.18 6.21 14.19
C GLN A 234 26.90 6.61 15.65
N PRO A 235 26.96 7.91 16.01
CA PRO A 235 26.62 8.36 17.37
C PRO A 235 25.20 7.96 17.81
N SER A 236 24.27 7.80 16.86
CA SER A 236 22.89 7.37 17.10
C SER A 236 22.75 5.90 17.51
N ASP A 237 23.83 5.12 17.54
CA ASP A 237 23.80 3.72 17.98
C ASP A 237 23.51 3.57 19.48
N ARG A 238 23.79 4.61 20.29
CA ARG A 238 23.54 4.66 21.74
C ARG A 238 24.12 3.46 22.51
N LEU A 239 25.35 3.05 22.16
CA LEU A 239 26.00 1.80 22.60
C LEU A 239 26.33 1.72 24.11
N GLY A 240 26.15 2.80 24.87
CA GLY A 240 26.33 2.82 26.32
C GLY A 240 25.03 2.80 27.12
N GLU A 241 23.89 2.82 26.46
CA GLU A 241 22.58 2.85 27.12
C GLU A 241 22.01 1.45 27.27
N ASP A 242 21.38 1.19 28.42
CA ASP A 242 20.75 -0.10 28.70
C ASP A 242 19.29 -0.11 28.27
N PHE A 243 19.00 -0.83 27.19
CA PHE A 243 17.66 -1.06 26.67
C PHE A 243 17.19 -2.50 26.90
N SER A 244 17.76 -3.22 27.88
CA SER A 244 17.43 -4.63 28.14
C SER A 244 15.95 -4.88 28.43
N GLU A 245 15.28 -3.97 29.14
CA GLU A 245 13.83 -4.06 29.36
C GLU A 245 13.01 -3.90 28.06
N HIS A 246 13.48 -3.06 27.13
CA HIS A 246 12.82 -2.90 25.83
C HIS A 246 12.98 -4.18 25.00
N TYR A 247 14.15 -4.79 25.06
CA TYR A 247 14.42 -6.08 24.41
C TYR A 247 13.53 -7.17 24.99
N LYS A 248 13.49 -7.30 26.32
CA LYS A 248 12.66 -8.29 27.01
C LYS A 248 11.18 -8.14 26.64
N ASP A 249 10.61 -6.94 26.77
CA ASP A 249 9.21 -6.65 26.39
C ASP A 249 8.95 -6.98 24.91
N PHE A 250 9.87 -6.62 24.01
CA PHE A 250 9.68 -6.89 22.58
C PHE A 250 9.74 -8.39 22.26
N ILE A 251 10.68 -9.14 22.83
CA ILE A 251 10.79 -10.60 22.64
C ILE A 251 9.60 -11.34 23.25
N GLU A 252 9.13 -10.94 24.43
CA GLU A 252 7.91 -11.52 25.05
C GLU A 252 6.70 -11.32 24.13
N ARG A 253 6.55 -10.14 23.53
CA ARG A 253 5.47 -9.85 22.57
C ARG A 253 5.58 -10.62 21.27
N LEU A 254 6.79 -10.78 20.71
CA LEU A 254 7.01 -11.63 19.55
C LEU A 254 6.61 -13.08 19.86
N THR A 255 7.05 -13.60 21.00
CA THR A 255 6.73 -14.96 21.44
C THR A 255 5.22 -15.17 21.63
N GLY A 256 4.55 -14.27 22.37
CA GLY A 256 3.11 -14.35 22.60
C GLY A 256 2.29 -14.25 21.31
N THR A 257 2.72 -13.40 20.37
CA THR A 257 2.14 -13.29 19.02
C THR A 257 2.32 -14.57 18.23
N GLU A 258 3.53 -15.13 18.19
CA GLU A 258 3.83 -16.38 17.49
C GLU A 258 3.02 -17.55 18.02
N ASP A 259 2.93 -17.72 19.33
CA ASP A 259 2.17 -18.79 19.95
C ASP A 259 0.67 -18.68 19.64
N THR A 260 0.15 -17.45 19.64
CA THR A 260 -1.25 -17.16 19.26
C THR A 260 -1.49 -17.51 17.79
N VAL A 261 -0.62 -17.04 16.89
CA VAL A 261 -0.71 -17.28 15.45
C VAL A 261 -0.55 -18.76 15.10
N ARG A 262 0.39 -19.49 15.72
CA ARG A 262 0.57 -20.94 15.52
C ARG A 262 -0.68 -21.71 15.95
N ALA A 263 -1.27 -21.36 17.10
CA ALA A 263 -2.50 -21.99 17.58
C ALA A 263 -3.68 -21.69 16.64
N ALA A 264 -3.85 -20.44 16.22
CA ALA A 264 -4.89 -20.03 15.29
C ALA A 264 -4.73 -20.69 13.90
N SER A 265 -3.50 -20.76 13.38
CA SER A 265 -3.16 -21.43 12.11
C SER A 265 -3.48 -22.93 12.17
N LYS A 266 -3.20 -23.62 13.28
CA LYS A 266 -3.57 -25.04 13.45
C LYS A 266 -5.09 -25.23 13.39
N ARG A 267 -5.86 -24.38 14.08
CA ARG A 267 -7.34 -24.40 14.04
C ARG A 267 -7.87 -24.14 12.63
N LEU A 268 -7.31 -23.15 11.94
CA LEU A 268 -7.72 -22.77 10.59
C LEU A 268 -7.41 -23.87 9.54
N THR A 269 -6.24 -24.51 9.65
CA THR A 269 -5.87 -25.65 8.80
C THR A 269 -6.85 -26.82 8.96
N GLN A 270 -7.30 -27.10 10.19
CA GLN A 270 -8.27 -28.14 10.44
C GLN A 270 -9.63 -27.84 9.77
N GLY A 271 -10.10 -26.59 9.85
CA GLY A 271 -11.36 -26.16 9.23
C GLY A 271 -11.30 -26.09 7.70
N MET A 272 -10.11 -25.94 7.10
CA MET A 272 -9.96 -25.92 5.64
C MET A 272 -10.42 -27.21 4.95
N ALA A 273 -10.25 -28.36 5.60
CA ALA A 273 -10.72 -29.64 5.08
C ALA A 273 -12.26 -29.72 4.98
N ASP A 274 -12.96 -28.99 5.86
CA ASP A 274 -14.42 -28.98 5.91
C ASP A 274 -15.02 -28.12 4.79
N PHE A 275 -14.33 -27.06 4.34
CA PHE A 275 -14.78 -26.27 3.19
C PHE A 275 -14.89 -27.11 1.90
N ASN A 276 -13.92 -27.99 1.62
CA ASN A 276 -13.97 -28.82 0.41
C ASN A 276 -15.18 -29.77 0.42
N LYS A 277 -15.49 -30.34 1.59
CA LYS A 277 -16.68 -31.19 1.78
C LYS A 277 -17.98 -30.38 1.69
N ALA A 278 -17.98 -29.17 2.22
CA ALA A 278 -19.14 -28.28 2.16
C ALA A 278 -19.45 -27.84 0.72
N ILE A 279 -18.42 -27.52 -0.09
CA ILE A 279 -18.58 -27.18 -1.52
C ILE A 279 -19.21 -28.33 -2.30
N SER A 280 -18.75 -29.58 -2.07
CA SER A 280 -19.31 -30.75 -2.76
C SER A 280 -20.74 -31.08 -2.33
N SER A 281 -21.11 -30.72 -1.10
CA SER A 281 -22.42 -31.03 -0.50
C SER A 281 -23.46 -29.90 -0.69
N ALA A 282 -23.04 -28.73 -1.15
CA ALA A 282 -23.90 -27.58 -1.38
C ALA A 282 -24.90 -27.85 -2.52
N LYS A 283 -26.17 -27.52 -2.26
CA LYS A 283 -27.29 -27.86 -3.16
C LYS A 283 -27.58 -26.75 -4.17
N THR A 284 -27.13 -25.54 -3.88
CA THR A 284 -27.34 -24.36 -4.72
C THR A 284 -26.00 -23.72 -5.11
N GLU A 285 -26.00 -23.00 -6.23
CA GLU A 285 -24.82 -22.23 -6.66
C GLU A 285 -24.56 -21.02 -5.75
N GLU A 286 -25.59 -20.47 -5.11
CA GLU A 286 -25.45 -19.40 -4.11
C GLU A 286 -24.71 -19.88 -2.86
N GLU A 287 -25.07 -21.06 -2.33
CA GLU A 287 -24.37 -21.70 -1.22
C GLU A 287 -22.91 -21.99 -1.57
N LYS A 288 -22.66 -22.56 -2.76
CA LYS A 288 -21.29 -22.81 -3.24
C LYS A 288 -20.49 -21.52 -3.32
N THR A 289 -21.09 -20.43 -3.80
CA THR A 289 -20.43 -19.13 -3.91
C THR A 289 -20.04 -18.58 -2.55
N LYS A 290 -20.95 -18.66 -1.56
CA LYS A 290 -20.67 -18.24 -0.18
C LYS A 290 -19.54 -19.07 0.46
N ILE A 291 -19.60 -20.40 0.33
CA ILE A 291 -18.57 -21.30 0.88
C ILE A 291 -17.19 -21.03 0.23
N LYS A 292 -17.15 -20.77 -1.08
CA LYS A 292 -15.93 -20.38 -1.78
C LYS A 292 -15.38 -19.03 -1.29
N ALA A 293 -16.23 -18.05 -1.02
CA ALA A 293 -15.81 -16.77 -0.45
C ALA A 293 -15.21 -16.94 0.95
N ASP A 294 -15.83 -17.76 1.81
CA ASP A 294 -15.31 -18.08 3.14
C ASP A 294 -13.99 -18.86 3.08
N GLN A 295 -13.85 -19.77 2.12
CA GLN A 295 -12.60 -20.49 1.85
C GLN A 295 -11.48 -19.54 1.38
N GLN A 296 -11.80 -18.58 0.50
CA GLN A 296 -10.85 -17.57 0.06
C GLN A 296 -10.40 -16.67 1.22
N LYS A 297 -11.34 -16.21 2.05
CA LYS A 297 -11.05 -15.44 3.27
C LYS A 297 -10.12 -16.22 4.22
N SER A 298 -10.42 -17.49 4.46
CA SER A 298 -9.58 -18.39 5.27
C SER A 298 -8.18 -18.57 4.69
N THR A 299 -8.06 -18.65 3.36
CA THR A 299 -6.77 -18.74 2.65
C THR A 299 -5.95 -17.45 2.82
N MET A 300 -6.59 -16.28 2.74
CA MET A 300 -5.93 -14.99 2.99
C MET A 300 -5.48 -14.86 4.45
N THR A 301 -6.31 -15.26 5.42
CA THR A 301 -5.93 -15.29 6.84
C THR A 301 -4.74 -16.23 7.09
N MET A 302 -4.73 -17.42 6.48
CA MET A 302 -3.59 -18.34 6.59
C MET A 302 -2.30 -17.73 6.04
N ARG A 303 -2.40 -17.01 4.92
CA ARG A 303 -1.26 -16.30 4.35
C ARG A 303 -0.74 -15.20 5.29
N SER A 304 -1.64 -14.45 5.91
CA SER A 304 -1.28 -13.44 6.91
C SER A 304 -0.54 -14.08 8.09
N TYR A 305 -1.04 -15.19 8.63
CA TYR A 305 -0.36 -15.95 9.69
C TYR A 305 1.05 -16.40 9.30
N ASN A 306 1.21 -16.95 8.10
CA ASN A 306 2.52 -17.37 7.60
C ASN A 306 3.47 -16.17 7.44
N ASN A 307 2.97 -15.04 6.94
CA ASN A 307 3.74 -13.81 6.83
C ASN A 307 4.18 -13.28 8.20
N ILE A 308 3.30 -13.27 9.20
CA ILE A 308 3.62 -12.86 10.58
C ILE A 308 4.75 -13.73 11.13
N LEU A 309 4.64 -15.07 11.02
CA LEU A 309 5.68 -15.99 11.52
C LEU A 309 7.01 -15.79 10.79
N ALA A 310 6.99 -15.60 9.47
CA ALA A 310 8.19 -15.36 8.68
C ALA A 310 8.88 -14.04 9.04
N MET A 311 8.12 -13.03 9.46
CA MET A 311 8.64 -11.73 9.88
C MET A 311 9.07 -11.72 11.36
N SER A 312 8.33 -12.38 12.26
CA SER A 312 8.62 -12.34 13.69
C SER A 312 9.84 -13.17 14.08
N GLN A 313 10.03 -14.34 13.46
CA GLN A 313 11.09 -15.29 13.85
C GLN A 313 12.51 -14.70 13.72
N PRO A 314 12.89 -14.01 12.63
CA PRO A 314 14.21 -13.39 12.51
C PRO A 314 14.50 -12.29 13.56
N LEU A 315 13.45 -11.74 14.20
CA LEU A 315 13.57 -10.63 15.15
C LEU A 315 13.99 -11.06 16.56
N HIS A 316 14.12 -12.36 16.84
CA HIS A 316 14.60 -12.87 18.14
C HIS A 316 16.11 -12.74 18.34
N GLY A 317 16.88 -12.46 17.29
CA GLY A 317 18.31 -12.23 17.39
C GLY A 317 18.62 -10.92 18.12
N LYS A 318 19.76 -10.86 18.84
CA LYS A 318 20.25 -9.61 19.45
C LYS A 318 20.62 -8.53 18.42
N SER A 319 20.97 -8.98 17.20
CA SER A 319 21.25 -8.16 16.03
C SER A 319 20.49 -8.77 14.84
N PRO A 320 19.18 -8.51 14.74
CA PRO A 320 18.33 -9.18 13.76
C PRO A 320 18.62 -8.68 12.34
N LEU A 321 18.35 -9.54 11.36
CA LEU A 321 18.32 -9.16 9.95
C LEU A 321 16.92 -8.68 9.58
N PHE A 322 16.82 -7.42 9.13
CA PHE A 322 15.56 -6.87 8.68
C PHE A 322 15.30 -7.19 7.22
N ILE A 323 14.08 -7.63 6.91
CA ILE A 323 13.64 -7.92 5.55
C ILE A 323 13.37 -6.60 4.83
N GLY A 324 14.41 -6.02 4.23
CA GLY A 324 14.29 -4.79 3.42
C GLY A 324 13.89 -5.04 1.97
N ASP A 325 13.82 -6.30 1.56
CA ASP A 325 13.41 -6.69 0.23
C ASP A 325 11.90 -6.99 0.17
N LYS A 326 11.35 -7.03 -1.05
CA LYS A 326 9.93 -7.33 -1.28
C LYS A 326 9.66 -8.84 -1.38
N LYS A 327 10.47 -9.69 -0.73
CA LYS A 327 10.30 -11.15 -0.80
C LYS A 327 8.99 -11.61 -0.17
N ILE A 328 8.54 -10.93 0.89
CA ILE A 328 7.22 -11.16 1.47
C ILE A 328 6.18 -10.43 0.64
N THR A 329 5.22 -11.18 0.11
CA THR A 329 4.05 -10.61 -0.56
C THR A 329 2.88 -10.61 0.43
N LEU A 330 2.44 -9.40 0.81
CA LEU A 330 1.35 -9.16 1.76
C LEU A 330 0.09 -9.94 1.39
N SER A 331 -0.67 -10.37 2.41
CA SER A 331 -1.78 -11.32 2.24
C SER A 331 -2.86 -10.87 1.26
N TRP A 332 -3.09 -9.56 1.15
CA TRP A 332 -4.07 -8.94 0.24
C TRP A 332 -3.50 -8.54 -1.13
N MET A 333 -2.19 -8.70 -1.37
CA MET A 333 -1.57 -8.42 -2.65
C MET A 333 -1.56 -9.67 -3.54
N GLU A 334 -1.74 -9.46 -4.85
CA GLU A 334 -1.62 -10.53 -5.84
C GLU A 334 -0.24 -11.17 -5.78
N GLN A 335 -0.19 -12.50 -5.82
CA GLN A 335 1.06 -13.22 -5.96
C GLN A 335 1.56 -13.05 -7.40
N PRO A 336 2.87 -12.83 -7.61
CA PRO A 336 3.46 -13.03 -8.92
C PRO A 336 3.10 -14.43 -9.40
N LYS A 337 2.48 -14.55 -10.58
CA LYS A 337 2.19 -15.87 -11.17
C LYS A 337 3.52 -16.63 -11.24
N LYS A 338 3.60 -17.79 -10.58
CA LYS A 338 4.74 -18.70 -10.79
C LYS A 338 4.80 -18.98 -12.30
N PRO A 339 5.97 -18.84 -12.95
CA PRO A 339 6.10 -19.34 -14.31
C PRO A 339 5.73 -20.82 -14.30
N ALA A 340 4.81 -21.21 -15.18
CA ALA A 340 4.46 -22.60 -15.36
C ALA A 340 5.76 -23.38 -15.61
N ALA A 341 5.97 -24.46 -14.86
CA ALA A 341 7.09 -25.34 -15.11
C ALA A 341 6.97 -25.82 -16.56
N SER A 342 7.86 -25.36 -17.42
CA SER A 342 8.02 -25.92 -18.76
C SER A 342 8.49 -27.36 -18.55
N THR A 343 7.57 -28.31 -18.68
CA THR A 343 7.91 -29.70 -18.95
C THR A 343 8.59 -29.72 -20.31
N ALA A 344 9.90 -29.48 -20.33
CA ALA A 344 10.76 -29.83 -21.45
C ALA A 344 10.87 -31.36 -21.48
N GLY A 345 9.84 -32.00 -22.03
CA GLY A 345 9.97 -33.35 -22.56
C GLY A 345 10.90 -33.26 -23.76
N ARG A 346 12.08 -33.85 -23.63
CA ARG A 346 12.89 -34.25 -24.78
C ARG A 346 12.08 -35.30 -25.54
N GLU A 347 11.50 -34.93 -26.67
CA GLU A 347 11.25 -35.90 -27.73
C GLU A 347 12.39 -35.77 -28.73
N GLU A 348 13.15 -36.85 -28.82
CA GLU A 348 14.15 -37.08 -29.85
C GLU A 348 13.42 -37.24 -31.19
N ASP A 349 13.78 -36.42 -32.18
CA ASP A 349 13.43 -36.64 -33.58
C ASP A 349 14.20 -37.86 -34.12
N PRO A 350 13.52 -38.78 -34.83
CA PRO A 350 14.14 -39.49 -35.92
C PRO A 350 13.46 -39.10 -37.23
N THR A 351 14.22 -38.36 -38.06
CA THR A 351 14.28 -38.46 -39.52
C THR A 351 13.00 -38.82 -40.29
N CYS A 352 12.50 -37.86 -41.09
CA CYS A 352 12.43 -37.98 -42.55
C CYS A 352 12.28 -36.60 -43.20
#